data_AF-A0A0A9XGY2-F1
#
_entry.id   AF-A0A0A9XGY2-F1
#
_cell.length_a   1.000
_cell.length_b   1.000
_cell.length_c   1.000
_cell.angle_alpha   90.00
_cell.angle_beta   90.00
_cell.angle_gamma   90.00
#
_symmetry.space_group_name_H-M   'P 1'
#
loop_
_entity.id
_entity.type
_entity.pdbx_description
1 polymer ?
#
loop_
_entity_poly.entity_id
_entity_poly.type
_entity_poly.pdbx_seq_one_letter_code
_entity_poly.pdbx_strand_id
1 'polypeptide(L)'
;MVQGFIYLHNVLGCVHRDVKPGNVLMNSFGEIRISDFGIVAELASMSRNCMTFVGTTVYMSPERIDSMSYSYPGDIWSMGLALLFCAIGSPPIENTGGYFGIMNRILRHPPPTLRGRRSVSGEVFSDICVDFIDACLHKEPGQRATARELLHHPFVASSLGTHATVPYWPKGLNICQLTTNTSDAIAAGTLQTNRQR
;
A
#
# COMPACT_ATOMS: atom_id res chain seq x y z
N MET A 1 9.23 -2.35 7.31
CA MET A 1 8.43 -2.96 6.20
C MET A 1 9.17 -4.10 5.52
N VAL A 2 10.36 -3.90 4.93
CA VAL A 2 11.14 -4.96 4.23
C VAL A 2 11.35 -6.23 5.06
N GLN A 3 11.73 -6.10 6.34
CA GLN A 3 11.85 -7.25 7.26
C GLN A 3 10.55 -8.06 7.40
N GLY A 4 9.40 -7.38 7.39
CA GLY A 4 8.09 -8.03 7.42
C GLY A 4 7.84 -8.88 6.18
N PHE A 5 8.19 -8.37 4.99
CA PHE A 5 8.10 -9.15 3.75
C PHE A 5 9.10 -10.28 3.67
N ILE A 6 10.31 -10.13 4.21
CA ILE A 6 11.25 -11.26 4.35
C ILE A 6 10.61 -12.38 5.16
N TYR A 7 10.01 -12.05 6.30
CA TYR A 7 9.36 -13.05 7.15
C TYR A 7 8.18 -13.72 6.41
N LEU A 8 7.31 -12.93 5.79
CA LEU A 8 6.18 -13.46 5.01
C LEU A 8 6.61 -14.36 3.86
N HIS A 9 7.52 -13.89 3.00
CA HIS A 9 7.90 -14.58 1.77
C HIS A 9 8.83 -15.77 2.03
N ASN A 10 9.82 -15.62 2.91
CA ASN A 10 10.87 -16.62 3.09
C ASN A 10 10.65 -17.56 4.28
N VAL A 11 9.95 -17.10 5.33
CA VAL A 11 9.73 -17.92 6.54
C VAL A 11 8.35 -18.58 6.50
N LEU A 12 7.31 -17.81 6.16
CA LEU A 12 5.94 -18.32 6.10
C LEU A 12 5.53 -18.84 4.71
N GLY A 13 6.26 -18.49 3.65
CA GLY A 13 5.92 -18.87 2.29
C GLY A 13 4.57 -18.30 1.82
N CYS A 14 4.21 -17.10 2.28
CA CYS A 14 2.89 -16.50 2.08
C CYS A 14 2.98 -15.18 1.31
N VAL A 15 2.03 -14.97 0.40
CA VAL A 15 1.84 -13.68 -0.30
C VAL A 15 0.81 -12.86 0.48
N HIS A 16 1.06 -11.56 0.67
CA HIS A 16 0.15 -10.67 1.40
C HIS A 16 -1.11 -10.30 0.62
N ARG A 17 -0.98 -9.99 -0.67
CA ARG A 17 -2.08 -9.76 -1.65
C ARG A 17 -2.86 -8.43 -1.55
N ASP A 18 -2.69 -7.66 -0.49
CA ASP A 18 -3.43 -6.39 -0.26
C ASP A 18 -2.51 -5.36 0.43
N VAL A 19 -1.32 -5.16 -0.10
CA VAL A 19 -0.38 -4.18 0.46
C VAL A 19 -0.77 -2.79 -0.01
N LYS A 20 -1.09 -1.91 0.94
CA LYS A 20 -1.46 -0.51 0.71
C LYS A 20 -1.19 0.32 1.98
N PRO A 21 -1.11 1.65 1.90
CA PRO A 21 -0.87 2.49 3.08
C PRO A 21 -1.82 2.21 4.25
N GLY A 22 -3.10 1.90 3.98
CA GLY A 22 -4.08 1.57 5.01
C GLY A 22 -3.79 0.27 5.80
N ASN A 23 -2.97 -0.63 5.26
CA ASN A 23 -2.59 -1.90 5.88
C ASN A 23 -1.15 -1.85 6.44
N VAL A 24 -0.57 -0.65 6.55
CA VAL A 24 0.73 -0.40 7.20
C VAL A 24 0.47 0.37 8.48
N LEU A 25 0.57 -0.33 9.60
CA LEU A 25 0.30 0.22 10.92
C LEU A 25 1.58 0.80 11.52
N MET A 26 1.44 1.92 12.22
CA MET A 26 2.51 2.53 13.01
C MET A 26 1.99 2.82 14.42
N ASN A 27 2.79 2.52 15.44
CA ASN A 27 2.47 2.89 16.82
C ASN A 27 3.22 4.16 17.26
N SER A 28 2.90 4.65 18.47
CA SER A 28 3.54 5.84 19.05
C SER A 28 5.05 5.69 19.33
N PHE A 29 5.56 4.47 19.31
CA PHE A 29 6.99 4.16 19.43
C PHE A 29 7.71 4.15 18.08
N GLY A 30 7.01 4.42 16.98
CA GLY A 30 7.56 4.40 15.62
C GLY A 30 7.73 2.99 15.05
N GLU A 31 7.19 1.96 15.71
CA GLU A 31 7.23 0.59 15.18
C GLU A 31 6.24 0.46 14.02
N ILE A 32 6.71 -0.11 12.90
CA ILE A 32 5.89 -0.34 11.71
C ILE A 32 5.55 -1.83 11.60
N ARG A 33 4.26 -2.15 11.46
CA ARG A 33 3.75 -3.51 11.24
C ARG A 33 2.86 -3.58 10.02
N ILE A 34 2.87 -4.71 9.35
CA ILE A 34 1.99 -4.99 8.21
C ILE A 34 0.76 -5.72 8.76
N SER A 35 -0.45 -5.32 8.36
CA SER A 35 -1.73 -5.90 8.81
C SER A 35 -2.58 -6.41 7.64
N ASP A 36 -3.69 -7.08 7.96
CA ASP A 36 -4.72 -7.45 6.98
C ASP A 36 -4.17 -8.32 5.84
N PHE A 37 -3.44 -9.37 6.23
CA PHE A 37 -3.05 -10.46 5.33
C PHE A 37 -4.32 -10.96 4.63
N GLY A 38 -4.32 -11.02 3.30
CA GLY A 38 -5.49 -11.23 2.45
C GLY A 38 -6.12 -12.62 2.51
N ILE A 39 -6.34 -13.16 3.72
CA ILE A 39 -6.89 -14.48 4.04
C ILE A 39 -8.37 -14.58 3.60
N VAL A 40 -9.04 -13.45 3.28
CA VAL A 40 -10.48 -13.42 2.93
C VAL A 40 -10.77 -12.80 1.55
N ALA A 41 -9.77 -12.49 0.73
CA ALA A 41 -10.00 -11.80 -0.54
C ALA A 41 -10.61 -12.67 -1.66
N GLU A 42 -10.75 -13.98 -1.45
CA GLU A 42 -11.26 -14.91 -2.47
C GLU A 42 -12.80 -14.96 -2.54
N LEU A 43 -13.50 -14.31 -1.61
CA LEU A 43 -14.97 -14.43 -1.52
C LEU A 43 -15.67 -13.09 -1.27
N ALA A 44 -15.69 -12.16 -2.24
CA ALA A 44 -16.79 -11.19 -2.39
C ALA A 44 -16.71 -10.30 -3.64
N SER A 45 -17.54 -10.62 -4.63
CA SER A 45 -18.40 -9.67 -5.37
C SER A 45 -17.77 -8.65 -6.33
N MET A 46 -17.88 -8.98 -7.63
CA MET A 46 -17.90 -8.06 -8.77
C MET A 46 -19.11 -7.09 -8.78
N SER A 47 -19.63 -6.62 -7.64
CA SER A 47 -20.95 -5.97 -7.67
C SER A 47 -21.22 -4.76 -6.77
N ARG A 48 -20.40 -4.41 -5.75
CA ARG A 48 -20.91 -3.39 -4.80
C ARG A 48 -20.14 -2.12 -4.46
N ASN A 49 -18.89 -1.88 -4.85
CA ASN A 49 -18.28 -0.55 -4.60
C ASN A 49 -17.17 -0.21 -5.60
N CYS A 50 -17.54 0.38 -6.75
CA CYS A 50 -16.58 0.79 -7.78
C CYS A 50 -15.54 1.80 -7.23
N MET A 51 -15.90 2.63 -6.26
CA MET A 51 -15.01 3.65 -5.68
C MET A 51 -13.92 3.07 -4.76
N THR A 52 -14.26 2.11 -3.88
CA THR A 52 -13.30 1.45 -2.98
C THR A 52 -12.40 0.47 -3.74
N PHE A 53 -12.94 -0.16 -4.78
CA PHE A 53 -12.21 -1.06 -5.68
C PHE A 53 -11.14 -0.30 -6.47
N VAL A 54 -11.49 0.86 -7.02
CA VAL A 54 -10.55 1.77 -7.69
C VAL A 54 -9.40 2.17 -6.75
N GLY A 55 -9.70 2.50 -5.48
CA GLY A 55 -8.70 2.92 -4.50
C GLY A 55 -7.67 1.84 -4.11
N THR A 56 -8.03 0.55 -4.18
CA THR A 56 -7.09 -0.57 -3.91
C THR A 56 -6.34 -1.00 -5.18
N THR A 57 -6.98 -0.87 -6.35
CA THR A 57 -6.41 -1.29 -7.64
C THR A 57 -5.15 -0.53 -8.01
N VAL A 58 -4.99 0.73 -7.57
CA VAL A 58 -3.78 1.52 -7.85
C VAL A 58 -2.50 0.86 -7.31
N TYR A 59 -2.61 -0.03 -6.31
CA TYR A 59 -1.48 -0.74 -5.73
C TYR A 59 -1.22 -2.11 -6.36
N MET A 60 -2.07 -2.57 -7.30
CA MET A 60 -1.88 -3.87 -7.96
C MET A 60 -0.71 -3.82 -8.94
N SER A 61 0.04 -4.92 -9.01
CA SER A 61 1.13 -5.08 -9.96
C SER A 61 0.63 -5.33 -11.39
N PRO A 62 1.44 -5.04 -12.43
CA PRO A 62 1.05 -5.28 -13.82
C PRO A 62 0.64 -6.74 -14.08
N GLU A 63 1.42 -7.69 -13.57
CA GLU A 63 1.16 -9.12 -13.72
C GLU A 63 -0.11 -9.58 -12.99
N ARG A 64 -0.47 -8.92 -11.88
CA ARG A 64 -1.72 -9.17 -11.16
C ARG A 64 -2.93 -8.72 -11.98
N ILE A 65 -2.82 -7.60 -12.67
CA ILE A 65 -3.88 -7.05 -13.54
C ILE A 65 -4.06 -7.92 -14.78
N ASP A 66 -2.96 -8.38 -15.39
CA ASP A 66 -2.99 -9.13 -16.64
C ASP A 66 -3.39 -10.60 -16.45
N SER A 67 -2.80 -11.28 -15.45
CA SER A 67 -2.94 -12.73 -15.26
C SER A 67 -3.77 -13.14 -14.04
N MET A 68 -4.22 -12.18 -13.22
CA MET A 68 -4.89 -12.45 -11.94
C MET A 68 -4.10 -13.41 -11.03
N SER A 69 -2.77 -13.40 -11.15
CA SER A 69 -1.86 -14.19 -10.32
C SER A 69 -1.35 -13.39 -9.12
N TYR A 70 -1.28 -14.03 -7.96
CA TYR A 70 -0.64 -13.47 -6.77
C TYR A 70 0.79 -14.00 -6.67
N SER A 71 1.74 -13.11 -6.38
CA SER A 71 3.16 -13.46 -6.37
C SER A 71 3.92 -12.62 -5.34
N TYR A 72 5.04 -13.14 -4.84
CA TYR A 72 5.97 -12.37 -4.00
C TYR A 72 6.43 -11.05 -4.66
N PRO A 73 6.84 -11.01 -5.94
CA PRO A 73 7.16 -9.74 -6.59
C PRO A 73 5.95 -8.80 -6.64
N GLY A 74 4.71 -9.31 -6.72
CA GLY A 74 3.49 -8.49 -6.64
C GLY A 74 3.41 -7.69 -5.33
N ASP A 75 3.71 -8.31 -4.19
CA ASP A 75 3.76 -7.61 -2.90
C ASP A 75 4.85 -6.53 -2.87
N ILE A 76 6.00 -6.76 -3.52
CA ILE A 76 7.10 -5.78 -3.60
C ILE A 76 6.66 -4.53 -4.37
N TRP A 77 5.94 -4.71 -5.47
CA TRP A 77 5.39 -3.58 -6.23
C TRP A 77 4.45 -2.74 -5.38
N SER A 78 3.50 -3.41 -4.72
CA SER A 78 2.53 -2.75 -3.86
C SER A 78 3.20 -2.03 -2.68
N MET A 79 4.25 -2.62 -2.09
CA MET A 79 5.11 -1.96 -1.10
C MET A 79 5.78 -0.70 -1.66
N GLY A 80 6.37 -0.78 -2.86
CA GLY A 80 7.01 0.35 -3.52
C GLY A 80 6.05 1.52 -3.72
N LEU A 81 4.82 1.24 -4.18
CA LEU A 81 3.78 2.26 -4.34
C LEU A 81 3.30 2.85 -3.01
N ALA A 82 3.19 2.04 -1.96
CA ALA A 82 2.84 2.52 -0.62
C ALA A 82 3.93 3.44 -0.04
N LEU A 83 5.21 3.08 -0.20
CA LEU A 83 6.33 3.92 0.22
C LEU A 83 6.42 5.21 -0.59
N LEU A 84 6.21 5.14 -1.90
CA LEU A 84 6.18 6.31 -2.78
C LEU A 84 5.06 7.26 -2.33
N PHE A 85 3.85 6.75 -2.07
CA PHE A 85 2.72 7.52 -1.52
C PHE A 85 3.12 8.24 -0.22
N CYS A 86 3.72 7.52 0.73
CA CYS A 86 4.17 8.11 2.00
C CYS A 86 5.21 9.22 1.79
N ALA A 87 6.11 9.06 0.82
CA ALA A 87 7.16 10.02 0.53
C ALA A 87 6.62 11.33 -0.07
N ILE A 88 5.65 11.25 -0.99
CA ILE A 88 5.13 12.42 -1.72
C ILE A 88 3.81 12.97 -1.14
N GLY A 89 3.16 12.26 -0.22
CA GLY A 89 1.89 12.65 0.42
C GLY A 89 0.66 12.62 -0.48
N SER A 90 0.75 12.00 -1.67
CA SER A 90 -0.34 11.93 -2.65
C SER A 90 -0.28 10.63 -3.46
N PRO A 91 -1.39 10.20 -4.10
CA PRO A 91 -1.41 8.98 -4.91
C PRO A 91 -0.32 8.97 -6.01
N PRO A 92 0.49 7.90 -6.13
CA PRO A 92 1.55 7.81 -7.15
C PRO A 92 1.01 7.79 -8.59
N ILE A 93 -0.23 7.32 -8.75
CA ILE A 93 -0.92 7.15 -10.02
C ILE A 93 -2.22 7.96 -9.95
N GLU A 94 -2.34 8.91 -10.87
CA GLU A 94 -3.57 9.72 -11.01
C GLU A 94 -4.71 8.87 -11.56
N ASN A 95 -5.90 9.03 -10.97
CA ASN A 95 -7.12 8.37 -11.42
C ASN A 95 -7.78 9.16 -12.56
N THR A 96 -7.19 9.09 -13.75
CA THR A 96 -7.77 9.66 -14.97
C THR A 96 -8.51 8.56 -15.75
N GLY A 97 -9.83 8.61 -15.76
CA GLY A 97 -10.66 7.62 -16.48
C GLY A 97 -11.10 6.40 -15.65
N GLY A 98 -11.10 6.50 -14.33
CA GLY A 98 -11.61 5.46 -13.44
C GLY A 98 -10.76 4.18 -13.45
N TYR A 99 -11.40 3.06 -13.17
CA TYR A 99 -10.75 1.74 -13.06
C TYR A 99 -9.91 1.37 -14.29
N PHE A 100 -10.47 1.51 -15.49
CA PHE A 100 -9.77 1.20 -16.74
C PHE A 100 -8.62 2.15 -17.02
N GLY A 101 -8.74 3.43 -16.64
CA GLY A 101 -7.67 4.41 -16.74
C GLY A 101 -6.45 4.04 -15.89
N ILE A 102 -6.70 3.61 -14.65
CA ILE A 102 -5.66 3.12 -13.74
C ILE A 102 -4.98 1.87 -14.28
N MET A 103 -5.76 0.88 -14.75
CA MET A 103 -5.20 -0.33 -15.37
C MET A 103 -4.32 0.02 -16.56
N ASN A 104 -4.80 0.91 -17.45
CA ASN A 104 -4.03 1.36 -18.59
C ASN A 104 -2.72 2.06 -18.17
N ARG A 105 -2.75 2.88 -17.11
CA ARG A 105 -1.53 3.50 -16.56
C ARG A 105 -0.52 2.44 -16.09
N ILE A 106 -0.98 1.50 -15.27
CA ILE A 106 -0.12 0.45 -14.70
C ILE A 106 0.46 -0.43 -15.79
N LEU A 107 -0.34 -0.83 -16.79
CA LEU A 107 0.09 -1.74 -17.86
C LEU A 107 0.93 -1.06 -18.94
N ARG A 108 0.61 0.18 -19.35
CA ARG A 108 1.19 0.78 -20.57
C ARG A 108 2.15 1.94 -20.36
N HIS A 109 2.10 2.65 -19.23
CA HIS A 109 2.97 3.81 -18.99
C HIS A 109 4.17 3.43 -18.11
N PRO A 110 5.27 4.19 -18.14
CA PRO A 110 6.39 3.97 -17.22
C PRO A 110 5.91 3.95 -15.75
N PRO A 111 6.54 3.14 -14.89
CA PRO A 111 6.23 3.12 -13.47
C PRO A 111 6.45 4.51 -12.84
N PRO A 112 5.71 4.86 -11.78
CA PRO A 112 5.95 6.09 -11.06
C PRO A 112 7.32 6.03 -10.36
N THR A 113 8.00 7.18 -10.28
CA THR A 113 9.31 7.32 -9.64
C THR A 113 9.34 8.56 -8.76
N LEU A 114 10.26 8.59 -7.80
CA LEU A 114 10.59 9.77 -6.99
C LEU A 114 11.45 10.79 -7.76
N ARG A 115 12.08 10.39 -8.87
CA ARG A 115 12.93 11.28 -9.66
C ARG A 115 12.13 12.50 -10.15
N GLY A 116 12.65 13.70 -9.85
CA GLY A 116 12.00 14.96 -10.20
C GLY A 116 10.80 15.34 -9.32
N ARG A 117 10.47 14.54 -8.29
CA ARG A 117 9.45 14.87 -7.28
C ARG A 117 10.11 15.44 -6.02
N ARG A 118 9.27 16.03 -5.17
CA ARG A 118 9.67 16.58 -3.87
C ARG A 118 8.87 15.91 -2.74
N SER A 119 9.45 15.86 -1.56
CA SER A 119 8.77 15.43 -0.34
C SER A 119 7.64 16.40 0.03
N VAL A 120 6.84 16.01 1.03
CA VAL A 120 5.83 16.89 1.63
C VAL A 120 6.44 18.19 2.17
N SER A 121 7.69 18.16 2.64
CA SER A 121 8.47 19.31 3.09
C SER A 121 9.12 20.12 1.96
N GLY A 122 9.01 19.70 0.70
CA GLY A 122 9.62 20.35 -0.46
C GLY A 122 11.07 19.92 -0.75
N GLU A 123 11.59 18.95 -0.02
CA GLU A 123 12.97 18.44 -0.16
C GLU A 123 13.11 17.52 -1.37
N VAL A 124 14.31 17.46 -1.94
CA VAL A 124 14.64 16.55 -3.04
C VAL A 124 15.04 15.19 -2.46
N PHE A 125 14.55 14.11 -3.07
CA PHE A 125 14.93 12.76 -2.68
C PHE A 125 16.35 12.44 -3.12
N SER A 126 17.11 11.74 -2.28
CA SER A 126 18.45 11.25 -2.62
C SER A 126 18.38 10.18 -3.72
N ASP A 127 19.40 10.09 -4.56
CA ASP A 127 19.45 9.08 -5.63
C ASP A 127 19.33 7.65 -5.09
N ILE A 128 19.87 7.38 -3.90
CA ILE A 128 19.77 6.07 -3.23
C ILE A 128 18.31 5.75 -2.84
N CYS A 129 17.51 6.76 -2.46
CA CYS A 129 16.09 6.59 -2.17
C CYS A 129 15.28 6.37 -3.45
N VAL A 130 15.60 7.11 -4.51
CA VAL A 130 14.98 6.93 -5.84
C VAL A 130 15.25 5.51 -6.34
N ASP A 131 16.51 5.05 -6.28
CA ASP A 131 16.95 3.72 -6.71
C ASP A 131 16.23 2.60 -5.95
N PHE A 132 16.05 2.74 -4.64
CA PHE A 132 15.29 1.78 -3.84
C PHE A 132 13.83 1.64 -4.29
N ILE A 133 13.17 2.77 -4.60
CA ILE A 133 11.78 2.76 -5.10
C ILE A 133 11.72 2.20 -6.51
N ASP A 134 12.64 2.58 -7.39
CA ASP A 134 12.69 2.09 -8.77
C ASP A 134 12.92 0.57 -8.81
N ALA A 135 13.79 0.04 -7.92
CA ALA A 135 14.01 -1.41 -7.74
C ALA A 135 12.74 -2.18 -7.33
N CYS A 136 11.81 -1.52 -6.62
CA CYS A 136 10.50 -2.09 -6.28
C CYS A 136 9.49 -2.02 -7.43
N LEU A 137 9.66 -1.08 -8.37
CA LEU A 137 8.65 -0.71 -9.37
C LEU A 137 9.02 -1.11 -10.80
N HIS A 138 9.89 -2.10 -10.97
CA HIS A 138 10.05 -2.77 -12.25
C HIS A 138 8.76 -3.45 -12.69
N LYS A 139 8.34 -3.23 -13.94
CA LYS A 139 7.13 -3.87 -14.50
C LYS A 139 7.29 -5.37 -14.63
N GLU A 140 8.44 -5.80 -15.13
CA GLU A 140 8.74 -7.21 -15.28
C GLU A 140 9.00 -7.82 -13.89
N PRO A 141 8.19 -8.80 -13.43
CA PRO A 141 8.30 -9.33 -12.07
C PRO A 141 9.68 -9.92 -11.76
N GLY A 142 10.34 -10.53 -12.76
CA GLY A 142 11.67 -11.11 -12.61
C GLY A 142 12.82 -10.10 -12.52
N GLN A 143 12.56 -8.82 -12.85
CA GLN A 143 13.53 -7.73 -12.69
C GLN A 143 13.30 -6.92 -11.40
N ARG A 144 12.23 -7.23 -10.67
CA ARG A 144 11.89 -6.56 -9.42
C ARG A 144 12.71 -7.15 -8.29
N ALA A 145 13.31 -6.30 -7.46
CA ALA A 145 14.10 -6.77 -6.34
C ALA A 145 13.25 -7.59 -5.36
N THR A 146 13.80 -8.68 -4.85
CA THR A 146 13.18 -9.46 -3.77
C THR A 146 13.28 -8.73 -2.44
N ALA A 147 12.44 -9.10 -1.46
CA ALA A 147 12.54 -8.55 -0.10
C ALA A 147 13.94 -8.76 0.51
N ARG A 148 14.63 -9.86 0.15
CA ARG A 148 15.98 -10.15 0.61
C ARG A 148 17.01 -9.20 0.00
N GLU A 149 16.93 -8.92 -1.29
CA GLU A 149 17.82 -7.96 -1.95
C GLU A 149 17.59 -6.54 -1.42
N LEU A 150 16.32 -6.14 -1.26
CA LEU A 150 15.96 -4.84 -0.71
C LEU A 150 16.48 -4.61 0.72
N LEU A 151 16.61 -5.66 1.54
CA LEU A 151 17.18 -5.53 2.88
C LEU A 151 18.66 -5.11 2.83
N HIS A 152 19.39 -5.56 1.82
CA HIS A 152 20.81 -5.25 1.62
C HIS A 152 21.02 -4.00 0.75
N HIS A 153 19.94 -3.37 0.27
CA HIS A 153 20.02 -2.17 -0.53
C HIS A 153 20.67 -1.02 0.28
N PRO A 154 21.54 -0.19 -0.33
CA PRO A 154 22.23 0.91 0.37
C PRO A 154 21.30 1.87 1.12
N PHE A 155 20.08 2.08 0.61
CA PHE A 155 19.04 2.87 1.29
C PHE A 155 18.65 2.31 2.67
N VAL A 156 18.51 0.99 2.77
CA VAL A 156 18.18 0.32 4.04
C VAL A 156 19.44 0.20 4.90
N ALA A 157 20.57 -0.18 4.31
CA ALA A 157 21.83 -0.30 5.03
C ALA A 157 22.27 1.01 5.69
N SER A 158 22.10 2.16 5.01
CA SER A 158 22.45 3.48 5.56
C SER A 158 21.51 3.96 6.66
N SER A 159 20.31 3.38 6.78
CA SER A 159 19.34 3.72 7.82
C SER A 159 19.37 2.77 9.03
N LEU A 160 20.05 1.63 8.93
CA LEU A 160 20.28 0.71 10.05
C LEU A 160 21.28 1.34 11.05
N GLY A 161 20.75 2.03 12.06
CA GLY A 161 21.53 2.67 13.12
C GLY A 161 21.17 4.14 13.35
N THR A 162 20.47 4.76 12.40
CA THR A 162 19.79 6.03 12.66
C THR A 162 18.44 5.73 13.29
N HIS A 163 18.31 5.97 14.60
CA HIS A 163 16.99 6.14 15.19
C HIS A 163 16.38 7.42 14.61
N ALA A 164 15.68 7.29 13.48
CA ALA A 164 14.78 8.32 13.03
C ALA A 164 13.68 8.43 14.09
N THR A 165 13.81 9.38 15.01
CA THR A 165 12.71 9.77 15.86
C THR A 165 11.59 10.23 14.95
N VAL A 166 10.43 9.56 14.98
CA VAL A 166 9.23 10.06 14.31
C VAL A 166 8.90 11.39 15.01
N PRO A 167 9.20 12.56 14.39
CA PRO A 167 9.22 13.83 15.14
C PRO A 167 7.81 14.26 15.56
N TYR A 168 6.79 13.61 15.00
CA TYR A 168 5.41 14.02 15.10
C TYR A 168 4.49 12.79 15.14
N TRP A 169 4.21 12.27 16.34
CA TRP A 169 2.89 11.69 16.56
C TRP A 169 1.90 12.86 16.61
N PRO A 170 0.85 12.91 15.79
CA PRO A 170 -0.12 14.00 15.86
C PRO A 170 -0.70 14.04 17.28
N LYS A 171 -0.40 15.10 18.03
CA LYS A 171 -0.99 15.33 19.35
C LYS A 171 -2.49 15.51 19.15
N GLY A 172 -3.27 14.46 19.43
CA GLY A 172 -4.71 14.40 19.16
C GLY A 172 -5.17 13.17 18.36
N LEU A 173 -4.27 12.35 17.81
CA LEU A 173 -4.63 11.07 17.21
C LEU A 173 -4.96 10.05 18.32
N ASN A 174 -6.19 10.09 18.82
CA ASN A 174 -6.74 9.03 19.64
C ASN A 174 -7.16 7.89 18.71
N ILE A 175 -6.42 6.78 18.72
CA ILE A 175 -6.79 5.57 17.96
C ILE A 175 -8.24 5.13 18.30
N CYS A 176 -8.70 5.39 19.53
CA CYS A 176 -10.06 5.11 19.99
C CYS A 176 -11.16 5.99 19.34
N GLN A 177 -10.81 7.11 18.70
CA GLN A 177 -11.77 7.97 17.99
C GLN A 177 -11.92 7.62 16.50
N LEU A 178 -11.01 6.81 15.95
CA LEU A 178 -11.12 6.28 14.58
C LEU A 178 -12.01 5.03 14.51
N THR A 179 -12.29 4.40 15.65
CA THR A 179 -13.16 3.21 15.77
C THR A 179 -14.63 3.54 16.02
N THR A 180 -15.04 4.81 16.16
CA THR A 180 -16.43 5.16 16.49
C THR A 180 -17.35 5.35 15.28
N ASN A 181 -16.86 5.33 14.04
CA ASN A 181 -17.71 5.59 12.86
C ASN A 181 -18.20 4.34 12.12
N THR A 182 -18.01 3.13 12.66
CA THR A 182 -18.58 1.90 12.07
C THR A 182 -19.65 1.23 12.94
N SER A 183 -19.93 1.74 14.14
CA SER A 183 -21.00 1.21 15.01
C SER A 183 -22.35 1.92 14.81
N ASP A 184 -22.35 3.20 14.40
CA ASP A 184 -23.58 4.00 14.29
C ASP A 184 -24.35 3.80 12.97
N ALA A 185 -23.74 3.17 11.95
CA ALA A 185 -24.40 2.89 10.68
C ALA A 185 -25.26 1.61 10.68
N ILE A 186 -25.19 0.78 11.74
CA ILE A 186 -25.98 -0.45 11.86
C ILE A 186 -27.22 -0.25 12.75
N ALA A 187 -27.28 0.83 13.54
CA ALA A 187 -28.39 1.10 14.47
C ALA A 187 -29.61 1.83 13.85
N ALA A 188 -29.54 2.30 12.60
CA ALA A 188 -30.61 3.07 11.95
C ALA A 188 -31.55 2.22 11.04
N GLY A 189 -31.45 0.89 11.10
CA GLY A 189 -32.12 -0.01 10.17
C GLY A 189 -33.00 -1.08 10.83
N THR A 190 -33.90 -0.73 11.75
CA THR A 190 -35.00 -1.66 12.11
C THR A 190 -36.23 -0.89 12.62
N LEU A 191 -37.40 -1.31 12.11
CA LEU A 191 -38.78 -1.01 12.54
C LEU A 191 -39.50 0.16 11.84
N GLN A 192 -39.84 -0.04 10.55
CA GLN A 192 -41.18 0.31 10.07
C GLN A 192 -41.94 -0.98 9.76
N THR A 193 -42.58 -1.53 10.79
CA THR A 193 -43.60 -2.56 10.66
C THR A 193 -44.87 -1.94 10.09
N ASN A 194 -45.32 -2.50 8.97
CA ASN A 194 -46.68 -2.47 8.45
C ASN A 194 -47.74 -2.41 9.56
N ARG A 195 -48.62 -1.40 9.52
CA ARG A 195 -50.03 -1.59 9.88
C ARG A 195 -50.92 -0.85 8.89
N GLN A 196 -51.60 -1.67 8.08
CA GLN A 196 -52.81 -1.33 7.37
C GLN A 196 -53.86 -0.78 8.34
N ARG A 197 -54.55 0.29 7.93
CA ARG A 197 -56.01 0.40 7.89
C ARG A 197 -56.39 1.60 7.05
#